data_AF-A0A371I372-F1
#
_entry.id   AF-A0A371I372-F1
#
_cell.length_a   1.000
_cell.length_b   1.000
_cell.length_c   1.000
_cell.angle_alpha   90.00
_cell.angle_beta   90.00
_cell.angle_gamma   90.00
#
_symmetry.space_group_name_H-M   'P 1'
#
loop_
_entity.id
_entity.type
_entity.pdbx_description
1 polymer ?
#
loop_
_entity_poly.entity_id
_entity_poly.type
_entity_poly.pdbx_seq_one_letter_code
_entity_poly.pdbx_strand_id
1 'polypeptide(L)' 'MITFLPLSEVNILIWENIFNQFKEDTSLLDHLNKFQGILDQMSRMDIKFEDEILRLLLLNSLPESLETDS' A
#
# COMPACT_ATOMS: atom_id res chain seq x y z
N MET A 1 -33.24 -2.77 14.08
CA MET A 1 -33.08 -3.07 12.65
C MET A 1 -31.61 -2.93 12.33
N ILE A 2 -30.89 -4.05 12.19
CA ILE A 2 -29.47 -4.01 11.79
C ILE A 2 -29.48 -3.85 10.27
N THR A 3 -29.09 -2.68 9.78
CA THR A 3 -28.96 -2.43 8.34
C THR A 3 -27.70 -3.15 7.87
N PHE A 4 -27.87 -4.22 7.11
CA PHE A 4 -26.75 -4.84 6.39
C PHE A 4 -26.37 -3.91 5.24
N LEU A 5 -25.18 -3.33 5.30
CA LEU A 5 -24.60 -2.65 4.14
C LEU A 5 -24.37 -3.70 3.05
N PRO A 6 -24.84 -3.49 1.81
CA PRO A 6 -24.63 -4.42 0.71
C PRO A 6 -23.13 -4.70 0.52
N LEU A 7 -22.79 -5.94 0.14
CA LEU A 7 -21.41 -6.40 -0.03
C LEU A 7 -20.56 -5.49 -0.95
N SER A 8 -21.20 -4.78 -1.88
CA SER A 8 -20.56 -3.75 -2.72
C SER A 8 -20.08 -2.54 -1.93
N GLU A 9 -20.87 -2.07 -0.96
CA GLU A 9 -20.51 -0.94 -0.09
C GLU A 9 -19.46 -1.34 0.94
N VAL A 10 -19.52 -2.56 1.48
CA VAL A 10 -18.48 -3.09 2.39
C VAL A 10 -17.11 -3.15 1.68
N ASN A 11 -17.07 -3.63 0.43
CA ASN A 11 -15.84 -3.64 -0.35
C ASN A 11 -15.32 -2.22 -0.62
N ILE A 12 -16.18 -1.28 -1.00
CA ILE A 12 -15.79 0.12 -1.26
C ILE A 12 -15.17 0.74 -0.01
N LEU A 13 -15.78 0.55 1.17
CA LEU A 13 -15.27 1.07 2.43
C LEU A 13 -13.92 0.46 2.83
N ILE A 14 -13.70 -0.83 2.55
CA ILE A 14 -12.40 -1.49 2.77
C ILE A 14 -11.34 -0.88 1.85
N TRP A 15 -11.65 -0.67 0.56
CA TRP A 15 -10.72 -0.07 -0.40
C TRP A 15 -10.42 1.40 -0.05
N GLU A 16 -11.41 2.19 0.32
CA GLU A 16 -11.23 3.59 0.73
C GLU A 16 -10.39 3.71 2.00
N ASN A 17 -10.57 2.82 2.98
CA ASN A 17 -9.78 2.82 4.20
C ASN A 17 -8.31 2.47 3.94
N ILE A 18 -8.05 1.46 3.09
CA ILE A 18 -6.69 1.12 2.67
C ILE A 18 -6.05 2.31 1.95
N PHE A 19 -6.78 2.94 1.02
CA PHE A 19 -6.28 4.06 0.24
C PHE A 19 -5.99 5.30 1.11
N ASN A 20 -6.84 5.61 2.08
CA ASN A 20 -6.62 6.70 3.03
C ASN A 20 -5.41 6.43 3.95
N GLN A 21 -5.18 5.18 4.36
CA GLN A 21 -3.98 4.80 5.11
C GLN A 21 -2.68 4.90 4.31
N PHE A 22 -2.73 5.04 2.99
CA PHE A 22 -1.56 5.39 2.17
C PHE A 22 -1.46 6.90 1.93
N LYS A 23 -2.60 7.62 1.94
CA LYS A 23 -2.67 9.07 1.78
C LYS A 23 -2.30 9.87 3.03
N GLU A 24 -2.46 9.29 4.22
CA GLU A 24 -2.10 9.92 5.50
C GLU A 24 -0.63 9.70 5.91
N ASP A 25 0.14 8.88 5.17
CA ASP A 25 1.54 8.62 5.47
C ASP A 25 2.38 9.89 5.20
N THR A 26 2.83 10.53 6.29
CA THR A 26 3.34 11.91 6.29
C THR A 26 4.80 12.00 5.83
N SER A 27 5.50 10.86 5.73
CA SER A 27 6.91 10.81 5.39
C SER A 27 7.26 9.62 4.50
N LEU A 28 8.23 9.82 3.60
CA LEU A 28 8.84 8.76 2.80
C LEU A 28 9.35 7.59 3.66
N LEU A 29 9.77 7.86 4.90
CA LEU A 29 10.30 6.85 5.81
C LEU A 29 9.21 5.86 6.27
N ASP A 30 8.02 6.35 6.58
CA ASP A 30 6.90 5.48 6.99
C ASP A 30 6.43 4.60 5.83
N HIS A 31 6.41 5.17 4.62
CA HIS A 31 6.14 4.43 3.39
C HIS A 31 7.16 3.31 3.14
N LEU A 32 8.46 3.60 3.29
CA LEU A 32 9.53 2.60 3.16
C LEU A 32 9.43 1.49 4.22
N ASN A 33 9.09 1.84 5.47
CA ASN A 33 8.89 0.85 6.53
C ASN A 33 7.72 -0.10 6.22
N LYS A 34 6.62 0.44 5.68
CA LYS A 34 5.46 -0.36 5.27
C LYS A 34 5.77 -1.25 4.07
N PHE A 35 6.50 -0.72 3.08
CA PHE A 35 6.98 -1.49 1.93
C PHE A 35 7.88 -2.65 2.37
N GLN A 36 8.83 -2.41 3.27
CA GLN A 36 9.68 -3.46 3.84
C GLN A 36 8.86 -4.53 4.56
N GLY A 37 7.83 -4.14 5.32
CA GLY A 37 6.93 -5.09 5.99
C GLY A 37 6.19 -6.03 5.02
N ILE A 38 5.87 -5.56 3.81
CA ILE A 38 5.26 -6.36 2.75
C ILE A 38 6.30 -7.33 2.16
N LEU A 39 7.52 -6.86 1.89
CA LEU A 39 8.61 -7.72 1.41
C LEU A 39 8.96 -8.83 2.40
N ASP A 40 8.99 -8.52 3.69
CA ASP A 40 9.25 -9.51 4.74
C ASP A 40 8.17 -10.61 4.77
N GLN A 41 6.90 -10.24 4.54
CA GLN A 41 5.81 -11.22 4.43
C GLN A 41 5.95 -12.09 3.17
N MET A 42 6.25 -11.50 2.03
CA MET A 42 6.47 -12.25 0.78
C MET A 42 7.67 -13.19 0.89
N SER A 43 8.76 -12.74 1.51
CA SER A 43 9.92 -13.60 1.78
C SER A 43 9.59 -14.75 2.73
N ARG A 44 8.69 -14.57 3.70
CA ARG A 44 8.20 -15.67 4.55
C ARG A 44 7.38 -16.70 3.78
N MET A 45 6.79 -16.31 2.65
CA MET A 45 6.09 -17.19 1.72
C MET A 45 7.03 -17.81 0.65
N ASP A 46 8.34 -17.64 0.81
CA ASP A 46 9.38 -18.04 -0.16
C ASP A 46 9.22 -17.40 -1.55
N ILE A 47 8.53 -16.25 -1.61
CA ILE A 47 8.44 -15.42 -2.81
C ILE A 47 9.62 -14.44 -2.76
N LYS A 48 10.52 -14.55 -3.73
CA LYS A 48 11.70 -13.67 -3.85
C LYS A 48 11.60 -12.87 -5.14
N PHE A 49 11.91 -11.59 -5.05
CA PHE A 49 11.98 -10.70 -6.19
C PHE A 49 13.43 -10.32 -6.45
N GLU A 50 13.77 -10.13 -7.71
CA GLU A 50 15.05 -9.55 -8.11
C GLU A 50 15.08 -8.05 -7.76
N ASP A 51 16.28 -7.51 -7.52
CA ASP A 51 16.46 -6.12 -7.08
C ASP A 51 15.88 -5.10 -8.06
N GLU A 52 15.89 -5.40 -9.36
CA GLU A 52 15.27 -4.57 -10.40
C GLU A 52 13.75 -4.52 -10.27
N ILE A 53 13.10 -5.65 -9.97
CA ILE A 53 11.66 -5.74 -9.74
C ILE A 53 11.29 -5.01 -8.44
N LEU A 54 12.11 -5.17 -7.38
CA LEU A 54 11.91 -4.47 -6.11
C LEU A 54 11.97 -2.95 -6.27
N ARG A 55 12.94 -2.45 -7.04
CA ARG A 55 13.04 -1.01 -7.36
C ARG A 55 11.81 -0.50 -8.11
N LEU A 56 11.36 -1.22 -9.14
CA LEU A 56 10.17 -0.82 -9.90
C LEU A 56 8.91 -0.82 -9.03
N LEU A 57 8.73 -1.82 -8.17
CA LEU A 57 7.61 -1.89 -7.23
C LEU A 57 7.64 -0.73 -6.24
N LEU A 58 8.82 -0.39 -5.71
CA LEU A 58 8.97 0.74 -4.80
C LEU A 58 8.62 2.06 -5.49
N LEU A 59 9.15 2.32 -6.69
CA LEU A 59 8.85 3.53 -7.46
C LEU A 59 7.36 3.70 -7.75
N ASN A 60 6.68 2.63 -8.19
CA ASN A 60 5.23 2.67 -8.45
C ASN A 60 4.38 2.78 -7.17
N SER A 61 4.98 2.53 -6.00
CA SER A 61 4.27 2.65 -4.73
C SER A 61 4.40 4.02 -4.10
N LEU A 62 5.29 4.89 -4.61
CA LEU A 62 5.58 6.17 -3.99
C LEU A 62 4.30 7.02 -3.88
N PRO A 63 4.13 7.78 -2.78
CA PRO A 63 3.02 8.69 -2.65
C PRO A 63 3.10 9.79 -3.72
N GLU A 64 1.94 10.13 -4.31
CA GLU A 64 1.76 11.13 -5.38
C GLU A 64 2.31 12.53 -5.01
N SER A 65 2.44 12.81 -3.71
CA SER A 65 3.05 14.02 -3.15
C SER A 65 4.56 14.14 -3.37
N LEU A 66 5.25 13.04 -3.74
CA LEU A 66 6.67 13.05 -4.13
C LEU A 66 6.85 13.09 -5.65
N GLU A 67 5.80 12.83 -6.42
CA GLU A 67 5.84 12.91 -7.88
C GLU A 67 5.67 14.36 -8.38
N THR A 68 5.09 15.23 -7.55
CA THR A 68 4.67 16.60 -7.93
C THR A 68 5.73 17.69 -7.78
N ASP A 69 6.92 17.36 -7.25
CA ASP A 69 8.07 18.28 -7.16
C ASP A 69 9.15 17.98 -8.22
N SER A 70 8.76 17.50 -9.41
CA SER A 70 9.66 17.29 -10.56
C SER A 70 9.32 18.15 -11.78
#